data_AF-A0A7S3LBP6-F1
#
_entry.id   AF-A0A7S3LBP6-F1
#
_cell.length_a   1.000
_cell.length_b   1.000
_cell.length_c   1.000
_cell.angle_alpha   90.00
_cell.angle_beta   90.00
_cell.angle_gamma   90.00
#
_symmetry.space_group_name_H-M   'P 1'
#
loop_
_entity.id
_entity.type
_entity.pdbx_description
1 polymer ?
#
loop_
_entity_poly.entity_id
_entity_poly.type
_entity_poly.pdbx_seq_one_letter_code
_entity_poly.pdbx_strand_id
1 'polypeptide(L)'
;MNMQRQQGSSSPTSDMSNATFTVAQHASFANTAPIPPLVADMRVRKSISDSCLQRGLPASYHNMNMNYMLISRSGGRTVKEIIRTINERSDQHLGGTSVEPPTDEINILAHFAPDAYYRVVISGKQGLQAITRAMCAFPNCRELQECGCLTLGNLCTQNNNLVVADQAGAVQAVIAAMRSHPCSVAVQSAACEALRNMSSLILAYSHAATSPIASELMTALSKTSSVCLFPVHREIADALMQLIQQAVNRM
;
A
#
# COMPACT_ATOMS: atom_id res chain seq x y z
N MET A 1 47.30 82.23 -22.73
CA MET A 1 48.76 82.21 -22.49
C MET A 1 49.20 80.75 -22.39
N ASN A 2 49.84 80.29 -23.46
CA ASN A 2 50.88 79.25 -23.61
C ASN A 2 50.90 77.91 -22.84
N MET A 3 51.17 76.88 -23.67
CA MET A 3 51.96 75.64 -23.51
C MET A 3 51.27 74.41 -22.90
N GLN A 4 50.92 73.40 -23.74
CA GLN A 4 51.74 72.27 -24.27
C GLN A 4 51.83 71.10 -23.26
N ARG A 5 51.14 69.96 -23.47
CA ARG A 5 51.35 68.80 -24.38
C ARG A 5 52.25 67.70 -23.78
N GLN A 6 51.68 66.49 -23.81
CA GLN A 6 52.26 65.15 -24.04
C GLN A 6 52.56 64.18 -22.87
N GLN A 7 51.75 63.10 -22.89
CA GLN A 7 52.06 61.66 -22.91
C GLN A 7 53.21 61.08 -22.05
N GLY A 8 52.93 59.93 -21.42
CA GLY A 8 53.95 59.02 -20.90
C GLY A 8 53.37 57.81 -20.17
N SER A 9 53.30 56.68 -20.87
CA SER A 9 53.05 55.33 -20.39
C SER A 9 54.07 54.83 -19.35
N SER A 10 53.65 54.04 -18.36
CA SER A 10 54.31 52.80 -17.90
C SER A 10 53.70 52.27 -16.60
N SER A 11 53.20 51.04 -16.64
CA SER A 11 53.18 50.12 -15.49
C SER A 11 54.60 49.58 -15.27
N PRO A 12 55.02 49.30 -14.03
CA PRO A 12 54.99 47.89 -13.58
C PRO A 12 54.75 47.67 -12.07
N THR A 13 54.14 46.52 -11.79
CA THR A 13 54.27 45.62 -10.63
C THR A 13 55.04 46.09 -9.38
N SER A 14 54.42 45.98 -8.19
CA SER A 14 54.95 45.19 -7.06
C SER A 14 54.08 45.30 -5.80
N ASP A 15 53.98 44.15 -5.14
CA ASP A 15 53.94 43.93 -3.69
C ASP A 15 52.70 44.25 -2.86
N MET A 16 52.03 43.14 -2.55
CA MET A 16 51.34 42.89 -1.30
C MET A 16 52.20 43.28 -0.09
N SER A 17 51.66 44.13 0.78
CA SER A 17 51.79 44.03 2.23
C SER A 17 50.95 45.12 2.89
N ASN A 18 49.70 44.82 3.25
CA ASN A 18 48.93 45.67 4.14
C ASN A 18 48.83 45.02 5.51
N ALA A 19 49.51 45.66 6.45
CA ALA A 19 49.51 45.39 7.86
C ALA A 19 48.15 45.74 8.49
N THR A 20 47.59 44.75 9.19
CA THR A 20 47.17 44.83 10.59
C THR A 20 46.32 46.02 11.03
N PHE A 21 45.00 45.77 11.22
CA PHE A 21 44.21 46.48 12.22
C PHE A 21 43.88 45.51 13.36
N THR A 22 44.33 45.86 14.56
CA THR A 22 44.24 45.09 15.80
C THR A 22 42.94 45.38 16.52
N VAL A 23 42.20 44.35 16.94
CA VAL A 23 41.39 44.43 18.17
C VAL A 23 41.68 43.19 19.00
N ALA A 24 42.27 43.44 20.17
CA ALA A 24 42.64 42.43 21.14
C ALA A 24 41.43 42.01 21.99
N GLN A 25 41.22 40.69 22.02
CA GLN A 25 40.97 39.83 23.17
C GLN A 25 39.95 40.26 24.24
N HIS A 26 38.83 39.53 24.28
CA HIS A 26 38.37 38.89 25.52
C HIS A 26 37.90 37.45 25.20
N ALA A 27 38.35 36.51 26.02
CA ALA A 27 38.30 35.06 25.83
C ALA A 27 36.90 34.45 25.96
N SER A 28 36.61 33.38 25.20
CA SER A 28 36.42 32.01 25.72
C SER A 28 35.65 31.09 24.77
N PHE A 29 36.06 29.81 24.79
CA PHE A 29 35.49 28.59 24.19
C PHE A 29 35.79 28.26 22.72
N ALA A 30 36.63 27.24 22.63
CA ALA A 30 37.14 26.48 21.52
C ALA A 30 36.07 25.73 20.69
N ASN A 31 36.26 25.82 19.36
CA ASN A 31 36.46 24.68 18.44
C ASN A 31 35.23 23.87 17.97
N THR A 32 34.78 24.16 16.74
CA THR A 32 34.09 23.18 15.88
C THR A 32 34.67 23.26 14.46
N ALA A 33 35.43 22.22 14.08
CA ALA A 33 35.84 21.99 12.70
C ALA A 33 34.64 21.53 11.83
N PRO A 34 34.62 21.82 10.52
CA PRO A 34 33.52 21.45 9.63
C PRO A 34 33.46 19.94 9.38
N ILE A 35 32.25 19.37 9.44
CA ILE A 35 31.98 17.95 9.20
C ILE A 35 32.13 17.64 7.69
N PRO A 36 32.96 16.67 7.26
CA PRO A 36 33.06 16.27 5.87
C PRO A 36 31.85 15.42 5.42
N PRO A 37 31.50 15.42 4.12
CA PRO A 37 30.30 14.77 3.62
C PRO A 37 30.39 13.24 3.70
N LEU A 38 29.37 12.60 4.28
CA LEU A 38 29.24 11.15 4.35
C LEU A 38 29.04 10.56 2.95
N VAL A 39 30.08 9.94 2.39
CA VAL A 39 29.95 8.95 1.33
C VAL A 39 29.51 7.64 2.00
N ALA A 40 28.28 7.20 1.73
CA ALA A 40 27.71 5.98 2.30
C ALA A 40 28.40 4.74 1.71
N ASP A 41 29.32 4.14 2.46
CA ASP A 41 29.87 2.81 2.15
C ASP A 41 28.83 1.74 2.53
N MET A 42 28.07 1.29 1.52
CA MET A 42 26.97 0.33 1.66
C MET A 42 27.51 -1.12 1.72
N ARG A 43 28.40 -1.41 2.68
CA ARG A 43 28.84 -2.79 2.94
C ARG A 43 27.77 -3.54 3.74
N VAL A 44 27.26 -4.60 3.12
CA VAL A 44 26.30 -5.56 3.65
C VAL A 44 26.74 -6.06 5.04
N ARG A 45 26.18 -5.48 6.10
CA ARG A 45 26.29 -6.06 7.44
C ARG A 45 25.37 -7.27 7.49
N LYS A 46 25.95 -8.47 7.38
CA LYS A 46 25.27 -9.73 7.71
C LYS A 46 24.66 -9.57 9.11
N SER A 47 23.33 -9.61 9.17
CA SER A 47 22.57 -9.32 10.38
C SER A 47 22.44 -10.58 11.23
N ILE A 48 22.48 -10.37 12.54
CA ILE A 48 22.34 -11.36 13.62
C ILE A 48 21.06 -12.23 13.49
N SER A 49 20.13 -11.86 12.59
CA SER A 49 18.90 -12.62 12.31
C SER A 49 19.03 -13.75 11.29
N ASP A 50 20.13 -13.83 10.52
CA ASP A 50 20.33 -14.93 9.57
C ASP A 50 20.42 -16.31 10.27
N SER A 51 20.87 -16.34 11.52
CA SER A 51 20.94 -17.56 12.34
C SER A 51 19.60 -18.04 12.91
N CYS A 52 18.61 -17.16 13.06
CA CYS A 52 17.28 -17.55 13.56
C CYS A 52 16.36 -18.05 12.43
N LEU A 53 16.52 -17.52 11.22
CA LEU A 53 15.69 -17.89 10.06
C LEU A 53 16.15 -19.16 9.35
N GLN A 54 17.40 -19.61 9.55
CA GLN A 54 17.85 -20.95 9.11
C GLN A 54 17.09 -22.10 9.79
N ARG A 55 16.37 -21.86 10.89
CA ARG A 55 15.67 -22.88 11.68
C ARG A 55 14.21 -23.13 11.28
N GLY A 56 13.70 -22.44 10.25
CA GLY A 56 12.29 -22.54 9.83
C GLY A 56 11.34 -21.80 10.77
N LEU A 57 10.24 -21.27 10.23
CA LEU A 57 9.22 -20.54 10.99
C LEU A 57 8.41 -21.52 11.88
N PRO A 58 8.23 -21.25 13.18
CA PRO A 58 7.50 -22.14 14.07
C PRO A 58 5.98 -22.12 13.83
N ALA A 59 5.35 -23.28 14.08
CA ALA A 59 4.01 -23.68 13.64
C ALA A 59 2.80 -23.02 14.35
N SER A 60 2.91 -21.80 14.86
CA SER A 60 1.70 -21.09 15.34
C SER A 60 1.94 -19.59 15.45
N TYR A 61 1.35 -18.83 14.52
CA TYR A 61 1.30 -17.36 14.56
C TYR A 61 0.39 -16.81 15.69
N HIS A 62 -0.07 -17.67 16.60
CA HIS A 62 -1.12 -17.37 17.57
C HIS A 62 -0.67 -16.54 18.79
N ASN A 63 0.64 -16.27 18.96
CA ASN A 63 1.14 -15.61 20.17
C ASN A 63 2.35 -14.68 19.93
N MET A 64 2.34 -13.91 18.84
CA MET A 64 3.21 -12.74 18.73
C MET A 64 2.36 -11.48 18.81
N ASN A 65 2.66 -10.63 19.80
CA ASN A 65 2.07 -9.32 19.96
C ASN A 65 2.28 -8.52 18.65
N MET A 66 1.22 -8.40 17.83
CA MET A 66 1.26 -7.92 16.44
C MET A 66 1.86 -6.51 16.29
N ASN A 67 1.83 -5.71 17.36
CA ASN A 67 2.51 -4.41 17.42
C ASN A 67 4.04 -4.51 17.28
N TYR A 68 4.67 -5.64 17.65
CA TYR A 68 6.12 -5.83 17.51
C TYR A 68 6.55 -6.14 16.07
N MET A 69 5.68 -6.72 15.23
CA MET A 69 5.99 -7.00 13.82
C MET A 69 6.07 -5.73 12.96
N LEU A 70 5.36 -4.67 13.37
CA LEU A 70 5.32 -3.38 12.67
C LEU A 70 6.65 -2.59 12.77
N ILE A 71 7.52 -2.92 13.73
CA ILE A 71 8.72 -2.11 14.05
C ILE A 71 9.99 -2.58 13.31
N SER A 72 9.96 -3.71 12.59
CA SER A 72 11.18 -4.29 11.99
C SER A 72 11.14 -4.35 10.46
N ARG A 73 12.26 -3.98 9.81
CA ARG A 73 12.54 -4.11 8.36
C ARG A 73 12.49 -5.58 7.83
N SER A 74 11.97 -6.51 8.62
CA SER A 74 11.55 -7.87 8.26
C SER A 74 10.21 -7.91 7.54
N GLY A 75 9.39 -6.85 7.61
CA GLY A 75 8.04 -6.81 7.03
C GLY A 75 7.94 -7.24 5.57
N GLY A 76 8.88 -6.81 4.70
CA GLY A 76 8.87 -7.20 3.28
C GLY A 76 9.18 -8.68 3.01
N ARG A 77 10.01 -9.31 3.84
CA ARG A 77 10.26 -10.77 3.75
C ARG A 77 9.05 -11.54 4.28
N THR A 78 8.50 -11.11 5.40
CA THR A 78 7.28 -11.68 5.98
C THR A 78 6.11 -11.61 5.00
N VAL A 79 5.84 -10.44 4.39
CA VAL A 79 4.78 -10.28 3.39
C VAL A 79 4.99 -11.18 2.18
N LYS A 80 6.23 -11.30 1.69
CA LYS A 80 6.55 -12.22 0.57
C LYS A 80 6.21 -13.67 0.93
N GLU A 81 6.53 -14.09 2.15
CA GLU A 81 6.28 -15.45 2.62
C GLU A 81 4.79 -15.74 2.85
N ILE A 82 4.07 -14.77 3.39
CA ILE A 82 2.60 -14.83 3.52
C ILE A 82 1.96 -14.97 2.13
N ILE A 83 2.35 -14.14 1.16
CA ILE A 83 1.83 -14.21 -0.22
C ILE A 83 2.19 -15.54 -0.90
N ARG A 84 3.40 -16.06 -0.68
CA ARG A 84 3.79 -17.39 -1.15
C ARG A 84 2.84 -18.46 -0.61
N THR A 85 2.59 -18.44 0.70
CA THR A 85 1.70 -19.40 1.37
C THR A 85 0.26 -19.31 0.86
N ILE A 86 -0.27 -18.11 0.65
CA ILE A 86 -1.60 -17.89 0.05
C ILE A 86 -1.70 -18.56 -1.32
N ASN A 87 -0.72 -18.32 -2.20
CA ASN A 87 -0.70 -18.91 -3.54
C ASN A 87 -0.59 -20.44 -3.49
N GLU A 88 0.31 -20.98 -2.67
CA GLU A 88 0.51 -22.43 -2.56
C GLU A 88 -0.74 -23.14 -2.07
N ARG A 89 -1.41 -22.65 -1.02
CA ARG A 89 -2.66 -23.25 -0.54
C ARG A 89 -3.78 -23.12 -1.56
N SER A 90 -3.85 -22.00 -2.27
CA SER A 90 -4.83 -21.81 -3.35
C SER A 90 -4.58 -22.80 -4.49
N ASP A 91 -3.33 -22.98 -4.91
CA ASP A 91 -2.96 -23.90 -5.99
C ASP A 91 -3.17 -25.36 -5.59
N GLN A 92 -2.88 -25.73 -4.34
CA GLN A 92 -3.16 -27.07 -3.82
C GLN A 92 -4.66 -27.38 -3.83
N HIS A 93 -5.49 -26.43 -3.39
CA HIS A 93 -6.95 -26.59 -3.40
C HIS A 93 -7.49 -26.73 -4.83
N LEU A 94 -7.02 -25.88 -5.76
CA LEU A 94 -7.37 -25.97 -7.18
C LEU A 94 -6.88 -27.28 -7.83
N GLY A 95 -5.78 -27.85 -7.33
CA GLY A 95 -5.27 -29.16 -7.70
C GLY A 95 -6.02 -30.35 -7.08
N GLY A 96 -7.12 -30.11 -6.36
CA GLY A 96 -7.95 -31.16 -5.74
C GLY A 96 -7.45 -31.68 -4.40
N THR A 97 -6.40 -31.08 -3.84
CA THR A 97 -5.91 -31.45 -2.50
C THR A 97 -6.80 -30.81 -1.44
N SER A 98 -7.20 -31.59 -0.44
CA SER A 98 -7.91 -31.06 0.74
C SER A 98 -6.91 -30.28 1.60
N VAL A 99 -6.99 -28.95 1.53
CA VAL A 99 -6.15 -28.01 2.28
C VAL A 99 -7.05 -26.95 2.87
N GLU A 100 -6.70 -26.49 4.07
CA GLU A 100 -7.41 -25.40 4.71
C GLU A 100 -7.21 -24.08 3.95
N PRO A 101 -8.22 -23.20 3.91
CA PRO A 101 -8.09 -21.90 3.29
C PRO A 101 -6.99 -21.05 3.96
N PRO A 102 -6.26 -20.19 3.23
CA PRO A 102 -5.24 -19.31 3.78
C PRO A 102 -5.83 -18.10 4.53
N THR A 103 -6.77 -18.35 5.44
CA THR A 103 -7.54 -17.31 6.15
C THR A 103 -6.64 -16.49 7.08
N ASP A 104 -5.80 -17.15 7.87
CA ASP A 104 -4.90 -16.48 8.81
C ASP A 104 -3.92 -15.57 8.08
N GLU A 105 -3.37 -16.04 6.95
CA GLU A 105 -2.45 -15.27 6.13
C GLU A 105 -3.10 -13.98 5.62
N ILE A 106 -4.32 -14.08 5.09
CA ILE A 106 -5.07 -12.92 4.59
C ILE A 106 -5.48 -12.00 5.76
N ASN A 107 -5.85 -12.56 6.91
CA ASN A 107 -6.18 -11.77 8.10
C ASN A 107 -4.97 -10.96 8.61
N ILE A 108 -3.76 -11.54 8.58
CA ILE A 108 -2.53 -10.80 8.90
C ILE A 108 -2.34 -9.63 7.91
N LEU A 109 -2.55 -9.86 6.61
CA LEU A 109 -2.48 -8.78 5.62
C LEU A 109 -3.54 -7.70 5.83
N ALA A 110 -4.74 -8.08 6.28
CA ALA A 110 -5.83 -7.14 6.60
C ALA A 110 -5.42 -6.15 7.70
N HIS A 111 -4.66 -6.60 8.70
CA HIS A 111 -4.13 -5.76 9.78
C HIS A 111 -2.97 -4.87 9.32
N PHE A 112 -2.20 -5.29 8.31
CA PHE A 112 -1.10 -4.51 7.76
C PHE A 112 -1.58 -3.45 6.75
N ALA A 113 -2.61 -3.74 5.96
CA ALA A 113 -3.06 -2.89 4.86
C ALA A 113 -3.48 -1.43 5.23
N PRO A 114 -3.97 -1.11 6.45
CA PRO A 114 -4.20 0.26 6.87
C PRO A 114 -2.93 1.12 6.95
N ASP A 115 -1.76 0.51 7.09
CA ASP A 115 -0.47 1.21 7.12
C ASP A 115 0.05 1.50 5.69
N ALA A 116 0.50 2.74 5.47
CA ALA A 116 0.93 3.20 4.16
C ALA A 116 2.15 2.46 3.61
N TYR A 117 3.10 2.08 4.47
CA TYR A 117 4.26 1.29 4.06
C TYR A 117 3.83 -0.10 3.60
N TYR A 118 2.97 -0.76 4.37
CA TYR A 118 2.51 -2.10 4.03
C TYR A 118 1.63 -2.15 2.79
N ARG A 119 0.84 -1.10 2.47
CA ARG A 119 0.14 -1.02 1.18
C ARG A 119 1.09 -1.17 -0.01
N VAL A 120 2.20 -0.43 0.02
CA VAL A 120 3.20 -0.47 -1.05
C VAL A 120 3.91 -1.83 -1.08
N VAL A 121 4.27 -2.37 0.08
CA VAL A 121 4.97 -3.65 0.18
C VAL A 121 4.09 -4.80 -0.31
N ILE A 122 2.83 -4.88 0.12
CA ILE A 122 1.89 -5.93 -0.29
C ILE A 122 1.63 -5.85 -1.79
N SER A 123 1.34 -4.66 -2.32
CA SER A 123 1.13 -4.43 -3.75
C SER A 123 2.36 -4.82 -4.58
N GLY A 124 3.56 -4.38 -4.16
CA GLY A 124 4.82 -4.70 -4.84
C GLY A 124 5.24 -6.18 -4.77
N LYS A 125 4.52 -7.02 -4.02
CA LYS A 125 4.72 -8.47 -3.95
C LYS A 125 3.59 -9.27 -4.60
N GLN A 126 2.77 -8.62 -5.44
CA GLN A 126 1.60 -9.23 -6.09
C GLN A 126 0.53 -9.69 -5.09
N GLY A 127 0.43 -8.99 -3.94
CA GLY A 127 -0.50 -9.36 -2.89
C GLY A 127 -1.95 -9.27 -3.32
N LEU A 128 -2.32 -8.27 -4.15
CA LEU A 128 -3.68 -8.14 -4.65
C LEU A 128 -4.09 -9.38 -5.46
N GLN A 129 -3.23 -9.84 -6.38
CA GLN A 129 -3.46 -11.02 -7.21
C GLN A 129 -3.58 -12.30 -6.37
N ALA A 130 -2.72 -12.44 -5.35
CA ALA A 130 -2.78 -13.59 -4.46
C ALA A 130 -4.08 -13.62 -3.63
N ILE A 131 -4.50 -12.46 -3.11
CA ILE A 131 -5.74 -12.35 -2.33
C ILE A 131 -6.96 -12.63 -3.22
N THR A 132 -7.05 -12.03 -4.42
CA THR A 132 -8.19 -12.27 -5.32
C THR A 132 -8.23 -13.73 -5.78
N ARG A 133 -7.08 -14.34 -6.07
CA ARG A 133 -6.98 -15.78 -6.38
C ARG A 133 -7.51 -16.65 -5.25
N ALA A 134 -7.10 -16.38 -4.01
CA ALA A 134 -7.56 -17.14 -2.85
C ALA A 134 -9.07 -16.97 -2.61
N MET A 135 -9.61 -15.75 -2.75
CA MET A 135 -11.05 -15.51 -2.67
C MET A 135 -11.82 -16.30 -3.73
N CYS A 136 -11.30 -16.38 -4.96
CA CYS A 136 -11.92 -17.20 -6.02
C CYS A 136 -11.80 -18.71 -5.76
N ALA A 137 -10.69 -19.16 -5.16
CA ALA A 137 -10.48 -20.58 -4.86
C ALA A 137 -11.36 -21.06 -3.69
N PHE A 138 -11.65 -20.20 -2.71
CA PHE A 138 -12.40 -20.55 -1.51
C PHE A 138 -13.69 -19.72 -1.35
N PRO A 139 -14.64 -19.79 -2.30
CA PRO A 139 -15.83 -18.93 -2.32
C PRO A 139 -16.77 -19.16 -1.13
N ASN A 140 -16.73 -20.36 -0.52
CA ASN A 140 -17.61 -20.74 0.59
C ASN A 140 -17.01 -20.44 1.97
N CYS A 141 -15.75 -20.00 2.05
CA CYS A 141 -15.11 -19.68 3.33
C CYS A 141 -15.44 -18.26 3.77
N ARG A 142 -16.48 -18.10 4.60
CA ARG A 142 -16.99 -16.78 5.05
C ARG A 142 -15.89 -15.87 5.59
N GLU A 143 -15.01 -16.39 6.44
CA GLU A 143 -13.96 -15.62 7.09
C GLU A 143 -12.89 -15.16 6.10
N LEU A 144 -12.48 -16.03 5.17
CA LEU A 144 -11.55 -15.65 4.10
C LEU A 144 -12.14 -14.56 3.20
N GLN A 145 -13.44 -14.65 2.87
CA GLN A 145 -14.12 -13.64 2.06
C GLN A 145 -14.18 -12.29 2.79
N GLU A 146 -14.49 -12.29 4.08
CA GLU A 146 -14.49 -11.10 4.93
C GLU A 146 -13.10 -10.44 5.00
N CYS A 147 -12.07 -11.19 5.38
CA CYS A 147 -10.69 -10.69 5.46
C CYS A 147 -10.17 -10.26 4.09
N GLY A 148 -10.52 -10.97 3.02
CA GLY A 148 -10.17 -10.63 1.65
C GLY A 148 -10.75 -9.29 1.22
N CYS A 149 -12.04 -9.07 1.44
CA CYS A 149 -12.70 -7.78 1.19
C CYS A 149 -12.04 -6.65 1.99
N LEU A 150 -11.82 -6.83 3.30
CA LEU A 150 -11.15 -5.82 4.14
C LEU A 150 -9.75 -5.48 3.63
N THR A 151 -8.96 -6.50 3.29
CA THR A 151 -7.59 -6.31 2.81
C THR A 151 -7.58 -5.54 1.49
N LEU A 152 -8.38 -5.96 0.50
CA LEU A 152 -8.47 -5.27 -0.80
C LEU A 152 -8.96 -3.83 -0.64
N GLY A 153 -9.98 -3.61 0.20
CA GLY A 153 -10.49 -2.29 0.51
C GLY A 153 -9.44 -1.37 1.12
N ASN A 154 -8.68 -1.87 2.11
CA ASN A 154 -7.61 -1.12 2.76
C ASN A 154 -6.45 -0.80 1.79
N LEU A 155 -6.05 -1.76 0.95
CA LEU A 155 -5.02 -1.55 -0.09
C LEU A 155 -5.42 -0.48 -1.10
N CYS A 156 -6.72 -0.29 -1.35
CA CYS A 156 -7.26 0.68 -2.31
C CYS A 156 -7.64 2.04 -1.70
N THR A 157 -7.39 2.25 -0.40
CA THR A 157 -7.70 3.53 0.26
C THR A 157 -6.98 4.71 -0.39
N GLN A 158 -7.63 5.88 -0.42
CA GLN A 158 -7.09 7.11 -1.00
C GLN A 158 -6.65 6.96 -2.46
N ASN A 159 -7.36 6.15 -3.25
CA ASN A 159 -7.07 5.87 -4.65
C ASN A 159 -5.70 5.20 -4.91
N ASN A 160 -5.11 4.56 -3.90
CA ASN A 160 -3.89 3.77 -4.08
C ASN A 160 -4.20 2.45 -4.79
N ASN A 161 -3.21 1.89 -5.48
CA ASN A 161 -3.25 0.54 -6.06
C ASN A 161 -4.41 0.23 -7.03
N LEU A 162 -5.24 1.21 -7.42
CA LEU A 162 -6.45 0.97 -8.20
C LEU A 162 -6.17 0.28 -9.54
N VAL A 163 -5.13 0.70 -10.26
CA VAL A 163 -4.73 0.06 -11.53
C VAL A 163 -4.35 -1.41 -11.31
N VAL A 164 -3.63 -1.70 -10.22
CA VAL A 164 -3.23 -3.07 -9.87
C VAL A 164 -4.45 -3.89 -9.43
N ALA A 165 -5.39 -3.26 -8.72
CA ALA A 165 -6.63 -3.89 -8.27
C ALA A 165 -7.54 -4.26 -9.44
N ASP A 166 -7.66 -3.38 -10.43
CA ASP A 166 -8.38 -3.63 -11.69
C ASP A 166 -7.77 -4.82 -12.42
N GLN A 167 -6.45 -4.81 -12.63
CA GLN A 167 -5.73 -5.92 -13.28
C GLN A 167 -5.85 -7.25 -12.51
N ALA A 168 -5.96 -7.19 -11.18
CA ALA A 168 -6.13 -8.37 -10.32
C ALA A 168 -7.57 -8.88 -10.27
N GLY A 169 -8.54 -8.19 -10.86
CA GLY A 169 -9.96 -8.53 -10.79
C GLY A 169 -10.57 -8.33 -9.40
N ALA A 170 -10.07 -7.35 -8.64
CA ALA A 170 -10.46 -7.15 -7.24
C ALA A 170 -11.96 -6.84 -7.08
N VAL A 171 -12.53 -6.03 -7.97
CA VAL A 171 -13.96 -5.68 -7.93
C VAL A 171 -14.83 -6.94 -8.14
N GLN A 172 -14.46 -7.79 -9.09
CA GLN A 172 -15.17 -9.03 -9.41
C GLN A 172 -15.08 -10.02 -8.25
N ALA A 173 -13.90 -10.16 -7.62
CA ALA A 173 -13.72 -10.99 -6.44
C ALA A 173 -14.62 -10.52 -5.27
N VAL A 174 -14.72 -9.20 -5.04
CA VAL A 174 -15.61 -8.65 -4.00
C VAL A 174 -17.10 -8.89 -4.32
N ILE A 175 -17.51 -8.71 -5.58
CA ILE A 175 -18.91 -9.03 -6.00
C ILE A 175 -19.21 -10.52 -5.81
N ALA A 176 -18.27 -11.40 -6.16
CA ALA A 176 -18.42 -12.85 -5.97
C ALA A 176 -18.52 -13.23 -4.48
N ALA A 177 -17.76 -12.58 -3.60
CA ALA A 177 -17.86 -12.72 -2.15
C ALA A 177 -19.26 -12.39 -1.64
N MET A 178 -19.81 -11.24 -2.07
CA MET A 178 -21.17 -10.81 -1.71
C MET A 178 -22.22 -11.82 -2.18
N ARG A 179 -22.06 -12.38 -3.38
CA ARG A 179 -22.98 -13.38 -3.96
C ARG A 179 -22.92 -14.72 -3.23
N SER A 180 -21.73 -15.12 -2.77
CA SER A 180 -21.52 -16.40 -2.07
C SER A 180 -21.98 -16.33 -0.61
N HIS A 181 -21.99 -15.14 -0.01
CA HIS A 181 -22.40 -14.93 1.38
C HIS A 181 -23.48 -13.84 1.53
N PRO A 182 -24.66 -14.00 0.92
CA PRO A 182 -25.70 -12.97 0.92
C PRO A 182 -26.19 -12.61 2.33
N CYS A 183 -26.24 -13.57 3.25
CA CYS A 183 -26.74 -13.36 4.62
C CYS A 183 -25.65 -12.97 5.63
N SER A 184 -24.38 -12.91 5.23
CA SER A 184 -23.27 -12.59 6.14
C SER A 184 -23.08 -11.08 6.26
N VAL A 185 -23.59 -10.49 7.33
CA VAL A 185 -23.44 -9.04 7.59
C VAL A 185 -21.98 -8.61 7.51
N ALA A 186 -21.06 -9.40 8.08
CA ALA A 186 -19.63 -9.08 8.09
C ALA A 186 -19.03 -9.02 6.67
N VAL A 187 -19.34 -10.01 5.81
CA VAL A 187 -18.86 -10.02 4.41
C VAL A 187 -19.49 -8.87 3.62
N GLN A 188 -20.79 -8.63 3.77
CA GLN A 188 -21.47 -7.56 3.06
C GLN A 188 -20.94 -6.18 3.46
N SER A 189 -20.76 -5.92 4.75
CA SER A 189 -20.17 -4.68 5.27
C SER A 189 -18.74 -4.47 4.76
N ALA A 190 -17.88 -5.48 4.87
CA ALA A 190 -16.51 -5.42 4.37
C ALA A 190 -16.46 -5.18 2.84
N ALA A 191 -17.33 -5.83 2.09
CA ALA A 191 -17.43 -5.66 0.64
C ALA A 191 -17.89 -4.26 0.26
N CYS A 192 -18.91 -3.71 0.91
CA CYS A 192 -19.37 -2.34 0.68
C CYS A 192 -18.27 -1.30 0.93
N GLU A 193 -17.50 -1.47 2.01
CA GLU A 193 -16.35 -0.59 2.28
C GLU A 193 -15.26 -0.71 1.22
N ALA A 194 -14.94 -1.94 0.79
CA ALA A 194 -13.96 -2.17 -0.27
C ALA A 194 -14.38 -1.51 -1.59
N LEU A 195 -15.65 -1.69 -1.98
CA LEU A 195 -16.23 -1.08 -3.19
C LEU A 195 -16.24 0.45 -3.13
N ARG A 196 -16.51 1.04 -1.95
CA ARG A 196 -16.41 2.49 -1.74
C ARG A 196 -14.99 3.00 -2.05
N ASN A 197 -13.98 2.30 -1.53
CA ASN A 197 -12.58 2.67 -1.76
C ASN A 197 -12.14 2.44 -3.23
N MET A 198 -12.83 1.56 -3.96
CA MET A 198 -12.62 1.29 -5.39
C MET A 198 -13.64 2.01 -6.30
N SER A 199 -14.41 2.97 -5.78
CA SER A 199 -15.51 3.61 -6.50
C SER A 199 -15.09 4.30 -7.79
N SER A 200 -13.87 4.85 -7.86
CA SER A 200 -13.31 5.45 -9.08
C SER A 200 -13.10 4.43 -10.19
N LEU A 201 -12.73 3.17 -9.88
CA LEU A 201 -12.69 2.08 -10.87
C LEU A 201 -14.09 1.73 -11.36
N ILE A 202 -15.04 1.66 -10.43
CA ILE A 202 -16.44 1.33 -10.74
C ILE A 202 -17.05 2.39 -11.68
N LEU A 203 -16.76 3.67 -11.43
CA LEU A 203 -17.19 4.77 -12.29
C LEU A 203 -16.55 4.68 -13.69
N ALA A 204 -15.27 4.31 -13.78
CA ALA A 204 -14.63 4.07 -15.07
C ALA A 204 -15.33 2.95 -15.86
N TYR A 205 -15.76 1.86 -15.20
CA TYR A 205 -16.54 0.80 -15.85
C TYR A 205 -17.93 1.26 -16.29
N SER A 206 -18.56 2.17 -15.54
CA SER A 206 -19.91 2.66 -15.87
C SER A 206 -19.94 3.54 -17.13
N HIS A 207 -18.86 4.27 -17.42
CA HIS A 207 -18.72 5.06 -18.65
C HIS A 207 -18.45 4.18 -19.88
N ALA A 208 -17.95 2.96 -19.69
CA ALA A 208 -17.91 1.96 -20.73
C ALA A 208 -19.29 1.27 -20.75
N ALA A 209 -20.22 1.77 -21.58
CA ALA A 209 -21.66 1.44 -21.70
C ALA A 209 -22.10 -0.05 -21.66
N THR A 210 -21.16 -0.99 -21.54
CA THR A 210 -21.36 -2.42 -21.76
C THR A 210 -20.62 -3.29 -20.73
N SER A 211 -20.23 -2.74 -19.57
CA SER A 211 -19.52 -3.56 -18.58
C SER A 211 -20.49 -4.44 -17.78
N PRO A 212 -20.44 -5.79 -17.91
CA PRO A 212 -21.26 -6.71 -17.10
C PRO A 212 -21.01 -6.53 -15.60
N ILE A 213 -19.87 -5.96 -15.22
CA ILE A 213 -19.49 -5.69 -13.84
C ILE A 213 -20.46 -4.68 -13.20
N ALA A 214 -20.90 -3.65 -13.93
CA ALA A 214 -21.78 -2.62 -13.38
C ALA A 214 -23.19 -3.18 -13.09
N SER A 215 -23.73 -4.03 -13.98
CA SER A 215 -25.03 -4.67 -13.77
C SER A 215 -24.99 -5.75 -12.69
N GLU A 216 -23.92 -6.53 -12.63
CA GLU A 216 -23.68 -7.49 -11.56
C GLU A 216 -23.53 -6.81 -10.20
N LEU A 217 -22.82 -5.68 -10.15
CA LEU A 217 -22.65 -4.87 -8.95
C LEU A 217 -23.98 -4.30 -8.46
N MET A 218 -24.81 -3.72 -9.35
CA MET A 218 -26.15 -3.25 -8.98
C MET A 218 -27.03 -4.38 -8.44
N THR A 219 -26.96 -5.57 -9.06
CA THR A 219 -27.71 -6.76 -8.61
C THR A 219 -27.22 -7.25 -7.24
N ALA A 220 -25.92 -7.21 -6.98
CA ALA A 220 -25.36 -7.58 -5.69
C ALA A 220 -25.75 -6.57 -4.60
N LEU A 221 -25.60 -5.26 -4.86
CA LEU A 221 -25.90 -4.19 -3.92
C LEU A 221 -27.40 -4.10 -3.59
N SER A 222 -28.28 -4.27 -4.57
CA SER A 222 -29.74 -4.28 -4.33
C SER A 222 -30.19 -5.44 -3.45
N LYS A 223 -29.54 -6.60 -3.53
CA LYS A 223 -29.79 -7.71 -2.60
C LYS A 223 -29.22 -7.42 -1.22
N THR A 224 -28.10 -6.72 -1.15
CA THR A 224 -27.39 -6.38 0.08
C THR A 224 -28.17 -5.37 0.93
N SER A 225 -28.90 -4.43 0.32
CA SER A 225 -29.77 -3.48 1.05
C SER A 225 -30.94 -4.17 1.79
N SER A 226 -31.38 -5.34 1.32
CA SER A 226 -32.42 -6.16 1.96
C SER A 226 -31.92 -6.96 3.18
N VAL A 227 -30.60 -7.11 3.31
CA VAL A 227 -29.95 -7.82 4.42
C VAL A 227 -29.76 -6.83 5.58
N CYS A 228 -29.75 -7.32 6.82
CA CYS A 228 -29.57 -6.50 8.03
C CYS A 228 -28.13 -5.95 8.14
N LEU A 229 -27.73 -5.09 7.20
CA LEU A 229 -26.53 -4.28 7.28
C LEU A 229 -26.64 -3.27 8.44
N PHE A 230 -25.50 -2.89 8.98
CA PHE A 230 -25.44 -1.70 9.81
C PHE A 230 -25.83 -0.46 8.98
N PRO A 231 -26.45 0.57 9.59
CA PRO A 231 -26.94 1.75 8.88
C PRO A 231 -25.90 2.40 7.96
N VAL A 232 -24.66 2.52 8.44
CA VAL A 232 -23.54 3.11 7.68
C VAL A 232 -23.23 2.34 6.40
N HIS A 233 -23.25 1.00 6.44
CA HIS A 233 -22.96 0.17 5.26
C HIS A 233 -24.11 0.18 4.27
N ARG A 234 -25.35 0.30 4.74
CA ARG A 234 -26.52 0.50 3.87
C ARG A 234 -26.43 1.83 3.12
N GLU A 235 -26.08 2.92 3.80
CA GLU A 235 -25.87 4.22 3.16
C GLU A 235 -24.78 4.17 2.09
N ILE A 236 -23.68 3.44 2.34
CA ILE A 236 -22.63 3.24 1.33
C ILE A 236 -23.17 2.48 0.12
N ALA A 237 -23.93 1.41 0.33
CA ALA A 237 -24.51 0.63 -0.76
C ALA A 237 -25.48 1.48 -1.60
N ASP A 238 -26.34 2.26 -0.95
CA ASP A 238 -27.31 3.15 -1.61
C ASP A 238 -26.61 4.27 -2.38
N ALA A 239 -25.58 4.90 -1.79
CA ALA A 239 -24.77 5.91 -2.45
C ALA A 239 -24.05 5.35 -3.68
N LEU A 240 -23.47 4.16 -3.59
CA LEU A 240 -22.84 3.48 -4.74
C LEU A 240 -23.86 3.18 -5.85
N MET A 241 -25.06 2.70 -5.51
CA MET A 241 -26.11 2.48 -6.51
C MET A 241 -26.54 3.77 -7.19
N GLN A 242 -26.74 4.85 -6.43
CA GLN A 242 -27.08 6.16 -7.01
C GLN A 242 -25.98 6.69 -7.94
N LEU A 243 -24.71 6.55 -7.54
CA LEU A 243 -23.57 6.97 -8.35
C LEU A 243 -23.48 6.20 -9.68
N ILE A 244 -23.67 4.88 -9.65
CA ILE A 244 -23.69 4.05 -10.85
C ILE A 244 -24.86 4.44 -11.74
N GLN A 245 -26.06 4.61 -11.19
CA GLN A 245 -27.25 4.99 -11.95
C GLN A 245 -27.10 6.37 -12.59
N GLN A 246 -26.53 7.34 -11.87
CA GLN A 246 -26.24 8.67 -12.42
C GLN A 246 -25.21 8.60 -13.55
N ALA A 247 -24.17 7.77 -13.43
CA ALA A 247 -23.17 7.61 -14.46
C ALA A 247 -23.76 6.97 -15.73
N VAL A 248 -24.60 5.94 -15.58
CA VAL A 248 -25.32 5.30 -16.69
C VAL A 248 -26.28 6.28 -17.37
N ASN A 249 -27.02 7.08 -16.61
CA ASN A 249 -28.01 8.03 -17.15
C ASN A 249 -27.38 9.27 -17.83
N ARG A 250 -26.09 9.52 -17.64
CA ARG A 250 -25.36 10.65 -18.24
C ARG A 250 -24.74 10.32 -19.60
N MET A 251 -24.91 9.09 -20.08
CA MET A 251 -24.53 8.62 -21.41
C MET A 251 -25.69 8.77 -22.40
#